data_AF-A0A520MDX9-F1
#
_entry.id   AF-A0A520MDX9-F1
#
_cell.length_a   1.000
_cell.length_b   1.000
_cell.length_c   1.000
_cell.angle_alpha   90.00
_cell.angle_beta   90.00
_cell.angle_gamma   90.00
#
_symmetry.space_group_name_H-M   'P 1'
#
loop_
_entity.id
_entity.type
_entity.pdbx_description
1 polymer ?
#
loop_
_entity_poly.entity_id
_entity_poly.type
_entity_poly.pdbx_seq_one_letter_code
_entity_poly.pdbx_strand_id
1 'polypeptide(L)'
;MILTVSVGRAFQQFCNIQVWRLALVLCLAMPGLSSADESIPIVDLSTLANQPVLVDARPLEDCREGTLPGALCFPMDKALSDSGRLANMRDLRWLLGTYGLTGSEEVVVFADQPESRDAVSVLFFLAGQSKVSRLSSASVLELKSRGSTGALSRQAFYIADVRSKFLESVKLRRVNSGDFSKFARQLRGANQPIFYWPASFI
;
A
#
# COMPACT_ATOMS: atom_id res chain seq x y z
N MET A 1 -1.35 8.28 -92.13
CA MET A 1 0.06 8.65 -91.94
C MET A 1 0.30 8.78 -90.44
N ILE A 2 1.02 7.80 -89.87
CA ILE A 2 1.85 7.81 -88.65
C ILE A 2 1.19 8.19 -87.29
N LEU A 3 1.02 7.14 -86.46
CA LEU A 3 1.32 6.95 -85.02
C LEU A 3 1.42 8.17 -84.08
N THR A 4 0.74 8.09 -82.91
CA THR A 4 1.38 7.76 -81.60
C THR A 4 0.34 7.42 -80.54
N VAL A 5 0.66 6.41 -79.73
CA VAL A 5 -0.07 5.93 -78.54
C VAL A 5 0.42 6.70 -77.31
N SER A 6 -0.45 6.99 -76.34
CA SER A 6 -0.03 7.00 -74.93
C SER A 6 -1.16 6.54 -74.00
N VAL A 7 -0.81 5.57 -73.18
CA VAL A 7 -1.59 4.83 -72.19
C VAL A 7 -1.70 5.64 -70.89
N GLY A 8 -2.80 5.51 -70.15
CA GLY A 8 -2.83 5.85 -68.72
C GLY A 8 -4.20 6.25 -68.17
N ARG A 9 -5.05 5.28 -67.83
CA ARG A 9 -6.20 5.46 -66.91
C ARG A 9 -5.69 5.48 -65.47
N ALA A 10 -6.10 6.46 -64.67
CA ALA A 10 -6.06 6.35 -63.21
C ALA A 10 -7.19 7.18 -62.55
N PHE A 11 -8.18 6.44 -62.05
CA PHE A 11 -8.97 6.65 -60.82
C PHE A 11 -9.40 8.07 -60.41
N GLN A 12 -10.69 8.32 -60.55
CA GLN A 12 -11.39 9.52 -60.12
C GLN A 12 -11.95 9.34 -58.69
N GLN A 13 -11.78 10.39 -57.88
CA GLN A 13 -11.98 10.47 -56.44
C GLN A 13 -13.42 10.26 -55.96
N PHE A 14 -13.55 9.47 -54.88
CA PHE A 14 -14.66 9.48 -53.94
C PHE A 14 -14.35 10.45 -52.78
N CYS A 15 -15.33 11.24 -52.34
CA CYS A 15 -15.72 11.30 -50.92
C CYS A 15 -16.95 12.19 -50.74
N ASN A 16 -18.04 11.54 -50.33
CA ASN A 16 -19.39 12.05 -50.28
C ASN A 16 -19.70 12.60 -48.88
N ILE A 17 -20.42 13.72 -48.88
CA ILE A 17 -20.89 14.47 -47.71
C ILE A 17 -22.12 13.75 -47.16
N GLN A 18 -22.17 13.53 -45.83
CA GLN A 18 -23.37 13.38 -44.97
C GLN A 18 -23.19 12.31 -43.87
N VAL A 19 -22.53 12.65 -42.76
CA VAL A 19 -22.83 12.04 -41.45
C VAL A 19 -22.52 13.06 -40.35
N TRP A 20 -23.36 14.09 -40.24
CA TRP A 20 -23.31 15.05 -39.13
C TRP A 20 -24.71 15.13 -38.53
N ARG A 21 -25.02 14.21 -37.62
CA ARG A 21 -26.12 14.21 -36.63
C ARG A 21 -26.36 12.76 -36.17
N LEU A 22 -25.81 12.40 -35.01
CA LEU A 22 -26.32 11.43 -34.03
C LEU A 22 -25.17 11.05 -33.07
N ALA A 23 -24.90 11.92 -32.10
CA ALA A 23 -24.07 11.60 -30.95
C ALA A 23 -24.56 12.42 -29.76
N LEU A 24 -25.66 12.02 -29.14
CA LEU A 24 -26.06 12.54 -27.85
C LEU A 24 -26.77 11.44 -27.05
N VAL A 25 -26.33 11.30 -25.80
CA VAL A 25 -27.00 10.62 -24.68
C VAL A 25 -26.83 9.09 -24.59
N LEU A 26 -25.67 8.65 -24.05
CA LEU A 26 -25.63 7.55 -23.08
C LEU A 26 -24.28 7.53 -22.32
N CYS A 27 -24.07 8.45 -21.38
CA CYS A 27 -22.95 8.40 -20.42
C CYS A 27 -23.38 9.00 -19.07
N LEU A 28 -24.44 8.46 -18.47
CA LEU A 28 -24.80 8.75 -17.08
C LEU A 28 -24.98 7.43 -16.32
N ALA A 29 -23.87 6.75 -16.10
CA ALA A 29 -23.70 5.78 -15.02
C ALA A 29 -22.20 5.70 -14.69
N MET A 30 -21.67 6.76 -14.06
CA MET A 30 -20.42 6.64 -13.31
C MET A 30 -20.78 6.35 -11.86
N PRO A 31 -20.69 5.09 -11.37
CA PRO A 31 -20.65 4.86 -9.94
C PRO A 31 -19.22 5.18 -9.49
N GLY A 32 -18.94 6.47 -9.28
CA GLY A 32 -17.66 6.96 -8.78
C GLY A 32 -17.75 7.41 -7.32
N LEU A 33 -18.32 6.58 -6.43
CA LEU A 33 -18.09 6.76 -5.00
C LEU A 33 -16.77 6.06 -4.63
N SER A 34 -15.62 6.68 -4.92
CA SER A 34 -14.40 6.34 -4.20
C SER A 34 -14.58 6.79 -2.76
N SER A 35 -14.95 5.85 -1.89
CA SER A 35 -14.90 6.07 -0.44
C SER A 35 -13.44 6.30 -0.06
N ALA A 36 -13.17 7.35 0.70
CA ALA A 36 -11.81 7.72 1.13
C ALA A 36 -11.09 6.66 2.00
N ASP A 37 -11.72 5.51 2.28
CA ASP A 37 -11.09 4.33 2.90
C ASP A 37 -10.19 3.53 1.92
N GLU A 38 -10.00 4.00 0.68
CA GLU A 38 -9.35 3.28 -0.42
C GLU A 38 -7.84 3.01 -0.21
N SER A 39 -7.12 3.85 0.54
CA SER A 39 -5.65 3.73 0.62
C SER A 39 -5.15 2.56 1.48
N ILE A 40 -5.85 2.25 2.57
CA ILE A 40 -5.53 1.14 3.49
C ILE A 40 -6.86 0.54 3.98
N PRO A 41 -7.54 -0.30 3.18
CA PRO A 41 -8.90 -0.76 3.48
C PRO A 41 -8.96 -1.61 4.75
N ILE A 42 -10.13 -1.62 5.39
CA ILE A 42 -10.47 -2.60 6.43
C ILE A 42 -11.04 -3.86 5.75
N VAL A 43 -10.57 -5.04 6.16
CA VAL A 43 -10.97 -6.34 5.60
C VAL A 43 -11.37 -7.31 6.71
N ASP A 44 -12.19 -8.30 6.36
CA ASP A 44 -12.54 -9.41 7.26
C ASP A 44 -11.71 -10.65 6.93
N LEU A 45 -11.36 -11.43 7.96
CA LEU A 45 -10.54 -12.64 7.80
C LEU A 45 -11.16 -13.64 6.81
N SER A 46 -12.49 -13.76 6.83
CA SER A 46 -13.26 -14.65 5.95
C SER A 46 -13.19 -14.27 4.47
N THR A 47 -12.77 -13.04 4.15
CA THR A 47 -12.71 -12.52 2.78
C THR A 47 -11.32 -12.62 2.15
N LEU A 48 -10.32 -13.10 2.90
CA LEU A 48 -8.93 -13.19 2.43
C LEU A 48 -8.77 -14.37 1.45
N ALA A 49 -8.80 -14.08 0.15
CA ALA A 49 -8.73 -15.10 -0.91
C ALA A 49 -7.31 -15.55 -1.27
N ASN A 50 -6.28 -14.71 -1.05
CA ASN A 50 -4.94 -14.86 -1.66
C ASN A 50 -3.79 -15.15 -0.68
N GLN A 51 -4.07 -15.74 0.49
CA GLN A 51 -3.06 -16.02 1.53
C GLN A 51 -2.10 -14.82 1.77
N PRO A 52 -2.64 -13.67 2.24
CA PRO A 52 -1.81 -12.50 2.48
C PRO A 52 -0.79 -12.76 3.58
N VAL A 53 0.25 -11.94 3.62
CA VAL A 53 1.16 -11.92 4.76
C VAL A 53 0.44 -11.28 5.94
N LEU A 54 0.20 -12.08 6.98
CA LEU A 54 -0.42 -11.62 8.22
C LEU A 54 0.64 -10.97 9.10
N VAL A 55 0.34 -9.77 9.61
CA VAL A 55 1.23 -9.03 10.51
C VAL A 55 0.49 -8.75 11.81
N ASP A 56 1.00 -9.31 12.89
CA ASP A 56 0.53 -9.08 14.24
C ASP A 56 1.27 -7.88 14.84
N ALA A 57 0.53 -6.80 15.10
CA ALA A 57 1.05 -5.55 15.63
C ALA A 57 0.88 -5.41 17.15
N ARG A 58 0.50 -6.49 17.85
CA ARG A 58 0.45 -6.55 19.32
C ARG A 58 1.87 -6.60 19.93
N PRO A 59 2.01 -6.41 21.26
CA PRO A 59 3.28 -6.60 21.95
C PRO A 59 3.99 -7.90 21.56
N LEU A 60 5.32 -7.85 21.56
CA LEU A 60 6.13 -8.96 21.04
C LEU A 60 5.89 -10.25 21.82
N GLU A 61 5.78 -10.18 23.15
CA GLU A 61 5.44 -11.32 23.99
C GLU A 61 4.12 -11.96 23.56
N ASP A 62 3.05 -11.18 23.42
CA ASP A 62 1.71 -11.68 23.07
C ASP A 62 1.71 -12.42 21.73
N CYS A 63 2.36 -11.85 20.71
CA CYS A 63 2.46 -12.49 19.39
C CYS A 63 3.29 -13.78 19.42
N ARG A 64 4.34 -13.83 20.24
CA ARG A 64 5.19 -15.03 20.37
C ARG A 64 4.48 -16.15 21.13
N GLU A 65 3.62 -15.81 22.09
CA GLU A 65 2.83 -16.77 22.86
C GLU A 65 1.68 -17.34 22.04
N GLY A 66 0.97 -16.50 21.28
CA GLY A 66 -0.13 -16.94 20.45
C GLY A 66 -0.51 -15.92 19.39
N THR A 67 -0.59 -16.33 18.14
CA THR A 67 -0.99 -15.52 17.00
C THR A 67 -1.66 -16.37 15.90
N LEU A 68 -2.00 -15.76 14.77
CA LEU A 68 -2.52 -16.46 13.59
C LEU A 68 -1.42 -17.30 12.90
N PRO A 69 -1.75 -18.45 12.30
CA PRO A 69 -0.79 -19.28 11.58
C PRO A 69 0.02 -18.48 10.55
N GLY A 70 1.35 -18.55 10.63
CA GLY A 70 2.27 -17.89 9.71
C GLY A 70 2.40 -16.37 9.91
N ALA A 71 1.77 -15.77 10.93
CA ALA A 71 1.85 -14.35 11.15
C ALA A 71 3.25 -13.89 11.58
N LEU A 72 3.63 -12.68 11.12
CA LEU A 72 4.84 -11.98 11.50
C LEU A 72 4.58 -11.13 12.74
N CYS A 73 5.42 -11.27 13.78
CA CYS A 73 5.36 -10.40 14.96
C CYS A 73 6.07 -9.07 14.66
N PHE A 74 5.30 -8.02 14.39
CA PHE A 74 5.81 -6.68 14.11
C PHE A 74 5.09 -5.61 14.95
N PRO A 75 5.37 -5.54 16.26
CA PRO A 75 4.99 -4.38 17.06
C PRO A 75 5.68 -3.11 16.58
N MET A 76 5.08 -1.96 16.89
CA MET A 76 5.62 -0.65 16.49
C MET A 76 7.02 -0.39 17.06
N ASP A 77 7.34 -0.96 18.23
CA ASP A 77 8.65 -0.83 18.89
C ASP A 77 9.84 -1.38 18.08
N LYS A 78 9.57 -2.22 17.05
CA LYS A 78 10.57 -2.68 16.08
C LYS A 78 11.10 -1.55 15.21
N ALA A 79 10.28 -0.55 14.92
CA ALA A 79 10.63 0.58 14.07
C ALA A 79 10.76 1.90 14.87
N LEU A 80 10.16 1.98 16.05
CA LEU A 80 10.09 3.18 16.87
C LEU A 80 10.60 2.92 18.28
N SER A 81 11.70 3.56 18.67
CA SER A 81 12.20 3.45 20.05
C SER A 81 11.27 4.14 21.06
N ASP A 82 11.37 3.77 22.33
CA ASP A 82 10.69 4.43 23.47
C ASP A 82 10.93 5.95 23.54
N SER A 83 12.09 6.42 23.07
CA SER A 83 12.43 7.85 23.00
C SER A 83 11.72 8.62 21.87
N GLY A 84 10.88 7.93 21.10
CA GLY A 84 10.19 8.45 19.91
C GLY A 84 11.06 8.52 18.65
N ARG A 85 12.26 7.92 18.65
CA ARG A 85 13.14 7.85 17.47
C ARG A 85 12.64 6.77 16.51
N LEU A 86 12.14 7.19 15.36
CA LEU A 86 11.77 6.33 14.25
C LEU A 86 13.01 5.91 13.45
N ALA A 87 13.08 4.66 13.01
CA ALA A 87 14.08 4.19 12.07
C ALA A 87 14.06 5.05 10.79
N ASN A 88 15.23 5.39 10.24
CA ASN A 88 15.25 5.97 8.89
C ASN A 88 14.72 4.94 7.88
N MET A 89 14.36 5.39 6.68
CA MET A 89 13.69 4.51 5.72
C MET A 89 14.60 3.37 5.23
N ARG A 90 15.91 3.61 5.09
CA ARG A 90 16.88 2.56 4.77
C ARG A 90 16.86 1.44 5.82
N ASP A 91 16.92 1.81 7.10
CA ASP A 91 16.95 0.85 8.22
C ASP A 91 15.61 0.13 8.35
N LEU A 92 14.49 0.84 8.13
CA LEU A 92 13.17 0.20 8.08
C LEU A 92 13.10 -0.83 6.95
N ARG A 93 13.53 -0.49 5.73
CA ARG A 93 13.52 -1.42 4.59
C ARG A 93 14.43 -2.63 4.85
N TRP A 94 15.58 -2.41 5.48
CA TRP A 94 16.45 -3.51 5.91
C TRP A 94 15.73 -4.42 6.92
N LEU A 95 15.08 -3.83 7.92
CA LEU A 95 14.29 -4.53 8.93
C LEU A 95 13.15 -5.34 8.29
N LEU A 96 12.37 -4.77 7.37
CA LEU A 96 11.31 -5.51 6.68
C LEU A 96 11.87 -6.71 5.90
N GLY A 97 13.07 -6.58 5.32
CA GLY A 97 13.76 -7.69 4.67
C GLY A 97 14.14 -8.84 5.62
N THR A 98 14.29 -8.61 6.93
CA THR A 98 14.55 -9.69 7.91
C THR A 98 13.32 -10.55 8.18
N TYR A 99 12.13 -10.05 7.85
CA TYR A 99 10.88 -10.80 7.84
C TYR A 99 10.61 -11.49 6.49
N GLY A 100 11.53 -11.40 5.53
CA GLY A 100 11.36 -11.99 4.20
C GLY A 100 10.49 -11.17 3.26
N LEU A 101 10.16 -9.93 3.62
CA LEU A 101 9.35 -9.05 2.77
C LEU A 101 10.17 -8.43 1.65
N THR A 102 9.60 -8.41 0.45
CA THR A 102 10.15 -7.74 -0.73
C THR A 102 9.45 -6.41 -1.01
N GLY A 103 8.22 -6.25 -0.50
CA GLY A 103 7.36 -5.09 -0.72
C GLY A 103 6.28 -5.33 -1.78
N SER A 104 6.27 -6.47 -2.48
CA SER A 104 5.23 -6.82 -3.46
C SER A 104 4.03 -7.55 -2.85
N GLU A 105 4.15 -8.04 -1.63
CA GLU A 105 3.13 -8.83 -0.94
C GLU A 105 1.89 -7.99 -0.61
N GLU A 106 0.74 -8.67 -0.46
CA GLU A 106 -0.39 -8.11 0.26
C GLU A 106 -0.17 -8.35 1.76
N VAL A 107 -0.10 -7.28 2.54
CA VAL A 107 0.03 -7.33 3.99
C VAL A 107 -1.32 -7.01 4.64
N VAL A 108 -1.73 -7.85 5.59
CA VAL A 108 -2.91 -7.61 6.43
C VAL A 108 -2.45 -7.48 7.88
N VAL A 109 -2.62 -6.29 8.44
CA VAL A 109 -2.21 -5.98 9.81
C VAL A 109 -3.38 -6.15 10.76
N PHE A 110 -3.15 -6.79 11.91
CA PHE A 110 -4.12 -6.90 12.99
C PHE A 110 -3.46 -6.60 14.35
N ALA A 111 -4.27 -6.12 15.29
CA ALA A 111 -3.94 -5.98 16.70
C ALA A 111 -5.22 -5.84 17.52
N ASP A 112 -5.13 -6.05 18.83
CA ASP A 112 -6.26 -5.85 19.75
C ASP A 112 -6.65 -4.36 19.83
N GLN A 113 -5.64 -3.48 19.79
CA GLN A 113 -5.84 -2.04 19.78
C GLN A 113 -5.81 -1.50 18.35
N PRO A 114 -6.88 -0.80 17.89
CA PRO A 114 -6.92 -0.20 16.55
C PRO A 114 -5.77 0.78 16.29
N GLU A 115 -5.29 1.49 17.31
CA GLU A 115 -4.17 2.42 17.19
C GLU A 115 -2.86 1.71 16.78
N SER A 116 -2.54 0.57 17.41
CA SER A 116 -1.34 -0.21 17.06
C SER A 116 -1.44 -0.79 15.65
N ARG A 117 -2.62 -1.32 15.30
CA ARG A 117 -2.90 -1.83 13.94
C ARG A 117 -2.72 -0.74 12.90
N ASP A 118 -3.32 0.42 13.12
CA ASP A 118 -3.29 1.53 12.17
C ASP A 118 -1.88 2.12 12.06
N ALA A 119 -1.13 2.22 13.16
CA ALA A 119 0.24 2.70 13.15
C ALA A 119 1.17 1.82 12.30
N VAL A 120 1.15 0.50 12.52
CA VAL A 120 1.95 -0.45 11.73
C VAL A 120 1.47 -0.48 10.27
N SER A 121 0.17 -0.38 10.01
CA SER A 121 -0.34 -0.29 8.63
C SER A 121 0.19 0.93 7.88
N VAL A 122 0.22 2.10 8.53
CA VAL A 122 0.80 3.32 7.95
C VAL A 122 2.30 3.17 7.73
N LEU A 123 3.02 2.52 8.65
CA LEU A 123 4.45 2.26 8.49
C LEU A 123 4.74 1.49 7.20
N PHE A 124 4.04 0.37 6.97
CA PHE A 124 4.16 -0.45 5.76
C PHE A 124 3.72 0.32 4.51
N PHE A 125 2.64 1.09 4.62
CA PHE A 125 2.17 1.95 3.54
C PHE A 125 3.24 2.98 3.15
N LEU A 126 3.79 3.74 4.09
CA LEU A 126 4.81 4.75 3.78
C LEU A 126 6.09 4.11 3.22
N ALA A 127 6.45 2.91 3.69
CA ALA A 127 7.60 2.15 3.21
C ALA A 127 7.48 1.66 1.76
N GLY A 128 6.27 1.66 1.18
CA GLY A 128 6.05 1.29 -0.22
C GLY A 128 5.31 -0.03 -0.45
N GLN A 129 4.88 -0.74 0.60
CA GLN A 129 4.24 -2.05 0.47
C GLN A 129 3.09 -2.00 -0.54
N SER A 130 3.11 -2.87 -1.54
CA SER A 130 2.18 -2.87 -2.69
C SER A 130 0.72 -2.74 -2.25
N LYS A 131 0.28 -3.63 -1.35
CA LYS A 131 -1.06 -3.58 -0.76
C LYS A 131 -0.98 -3.76 0.76
N VAL A 132 -1.67 -2.88 1.47
CA VAL A 132 -1.79 -2.93 2.94
C VAL A 132 -3.25 -2.83 3.31
N SER A 133 -3.72 -3.76 4.12
CA SER A 133 -5.08 -3.78 4.65
C SER A 133 -5.06 -3.96 6.17
N ARG A 134 -6.15 -3.58 6.82
CA ARG A 134 -6.35 -3.67 8.27
C ARG A 134 -7.42 -4.70 8.57
N LEU A 135 -7.14 -5.62 9.47
CA LEU A 135 -8.18 -6.56 9.90
C LEU A 135 -9.23 -5.84 10.76
N SER A 136 -10.51 -6.07 10.49
CA SER A 136 -11.65 -5.40 11.12
C SER A 136 -11.67 -5.57 12.64
N SER A 137 -11.45 -6.80 13.13
CA SER A 137 -11.34 -7.10 14.56
C SER A 137 -10.40 -8.28 14.82
N ALA A 138 -9.52 -8.12 15.81
CA ALA A 138 -8.68 -9.21 16.30
C ALA A 138 -9.32 -9.99 17.48
N SER A 139 -10.37 -9.45 18.12
CA SER A 139 -10.92 -10.01 19.36
C SER A 139 -11.64 -11.35 19.21
N VAL A 140 -11.93 -11.77 17.98
CA VAL A 140 -12.61 -13.03 17.65
C VAL A 140 -11.63 -14.08 17.10
N LEU A 141 -10.34 -13.76 17.04
CA LEU A 141 -9.34 -14.64 16.45
C LEU A 141 -8.93 -15.74 17.42
N GLU A 142 -8.84 -16.97 16.92
CA GLU A 142 -8.20 -18.05 17.65
C GLU A 142 -6.68 -18.00 17.45
N LEU A 143 -5.96 -17.50 18.46
CA LEU A 143 -4.52 -17.27 18.42
C LEU A 143 -3.77 -18.45 19.06
N LYS A 144 -3.51 -19.49 18.27
CA LYS A 144 -2.93 -20.76 18.75
C LYS A 144 -1.53 -21.06 18.20
N SER A 145 -1.03 -20.24 17.27
CA SER A 145 0.27 -20.44 16.62
C SER A 145 1.35 -19.55 17.23
N ARG A 146 2.61 -19.92 17.07
CA ARG A 146 3.73 -19.02 17.42
C ARG A 146 4.07 -18.12 16.25
N GLY A 147 4.15 -16.82 16.48
CA GLY A 147 4.48 -15.86 15.43
C GLY A 147 5.96 -15.85 15.09
N SER A 148 6.28 -15.45 13.86
CA SER A 148 7.66 -15.35 13.40
C SER A 148 8.24 -13.98 13.73
N THR A 149 9.41 -13.97 14.37
CA THR A 149 10.20 -12.75 14.57
C THR A 149 11.19 -12.61 13.42
N GLY A 150 11.45 -11.37 12.96
CA GLY A 150 12.46 -11.11 11.93
C GLY A 150 13.81 -11.76 12.28
N ALA A 151 14.50 -12.28 11.27
CA ALA A 151 15.78 -12.94 11.45
C ALA A 151 16.91 -11.95 11.80
N LEU A 152 18.07 -12.48 12.21
CA LEU A 152 19.27 -11.66 12.47
C LEU A 152 19.84 -11.02 11.19
N SER A 153 19.60 -11.64 10.04
CA SER A 153 19.96 -11.14 8.72
C SER A 153 18.72 -11.02 7.85
N ARG A 154 18.80 -10.19 6.80
CA ARG A 154 17.74 -10.09 5.80
C ARG A 154 17.55 -11.44 5.10
N GLN A 155 16.31 -11.89 5.00
CA GLN A 155 15.91 -13.06 4.24
C GLN A 155 15.54 -12.67 2.80
N ALA A 156 15.13 -11.41 2.60
CA ALA A 156 14.80 -10.84 1.30
C ALA A 156 15.29 -9.39 1.17
N PHE A 157 15.31 -8.88 -0.06
CA PHE A 157 15.56 -7.47 -0.33
C PHE A 157 14.22 -6.73 -0.45
N TYR A 158 13.97 -5.79 0.45
CA TYR A 158 12.81 -4.91 0.37
C TYR A 158 13.06 -3.80 -0.67
N ILE A 159 12.52 -4.00 -1.87
CA ILE A 159 12.81 -3.16 -3.04
C ILE A 159 11.67 -2.21 -3.41
N ALA A 160 10.52 -2.28 -2.74
CA ALA A 160 9.40 -1.40 -3.05
C ALA A 160 9.77 0.09 -2.97
N ASP A 161 9.14 0.86 -3.85
CA ASP A 161 9.29 2.30 -3.92
C ASP A 161 8.58 2.95 -2.74
N VAL A 162 9.35 3.69 -1.96
CA VAL A 162 8.86 4.48 -0.85
C VAL A 162 7.79 5.44 -1.37
N ARG A 163 6.66 5.57 -0.65
CA ARG A 163 5.58 6.50 -1.03
C ARG A 163 5.95 7.95 -0.70
N SER A 164 6.99 8.45 -1.35
CA SER A 164 7.62 9.76 -1.13
C SER A 164 6.66 10.94 -1.25
N LYS A 165 5.57 10.80 -2.01
CA LYS A 165 4.51 11.80 -2.14
C LYS A 165 3.81 12.15 -0.81
N PHE A 166 3.94 11.30 0.21
CA PHE A 166 3.41 11.52 1.56
C PHE A 166 4.50 11.86 2.58
N LEU A 167 5.75 12.02 2.16
CA LEU A 167 6.88 12.13 3.07
C LEU A 167 7.60 13.45 2.88
N GLU A 168 7.91 14.08 4.01
CA GLU A 168 8.85 15.19 4.06
C GLU A 168 10.01 14.83 4.98
N SER A 169 11.22 14.99 4.46
CA SER A 169 12.44 14.65 5.16
C SER A 169 12.80 15.69 6.22
N VAL A 170 12.97 15.25 7.46
CA VAL A 170 13.36 16.12 8.58
C VAL A 170 14.61 15.60 9.27
N LYS A 171 15.48 16.50 9.77
CA LYS A 171 16.74 16.08 10.42
C LYS A 171 16.51 15.25 11.67
N LEU A 172 15.62 15.71 12.54
CA LEU A 172 15.26 15.05 13.78
C LEU A 172 13.79 15.33 14.07
N ARG A 173 13.02 14.27 14.29
CA ARG A 173 11.65 14.35 14.78
C ARG A 173 11.40 13.17 15.69
N ARG A 174 10.84 13.45 16.86
CA ARG A 174 10.25 12.42 17.71
C ARG A 174 8.81 12.23 17.29
N VAL A 175 8.40 10.98 17.20
CA VAL A 175 7.03 10.58 16.89
C VAL A 175 6.57 9.52 17.88
N ASN A 176 5.26 9.32 17.98
CA ASN A 176 4.65 8.20 18.69
C ASN A 176 3.66 7.46 17.77
N SER A 177 3.14 6.31 18.20
CA SER A 177 2.13 5.54 17.45
C SER A 177 0.87 6.35 17.11
N GLY A 178 0.52 7.33 17.95
CA GLY A 178 -0.58 8.25 17.74
C GLY A 178 -0.39 9.19 16.55
N ASP A 179 0.85 9.58 16.22
CA ASP A 179 1.15 10.35 15.01
C ASP A 179 0.84 9.55 13.73
N PHE A 180 1.17 8.25 13.72
CA PHE A 180 0.84 7.36 12.61
C PHE A 180 -0.67 7.12 12.51
N SER A 181 -1.34 6.89 13.63
CA SER A 181 -2.80 6.73 13.66
C SER A 181 -3.53 8.00 13.24
N LYS A 182 -3.01 9.18 13.61
CA LYS A 182 -3.52 10.47 13.11
C LYS A 182 -3.34 10.57 11.59
N PHE A 183 -2.18 10.18 11.07
CA PHE A 183 -1.94 10.14 9.63
C PHE A 183 -2.89 9.17 8.91
N ALA A 184 -3.13 7.97 9.46
CA ALA A 184 -4.10 7.01 8.93
C ALA A 184 -5.50 7.63 8.78
N ARG A 185 -5.94 8.40 9.78
CA ARG A 185 -7.22 9.13 9.71
C ARG A 185 -7.20 10.21 8.63
N GLN A 186 -6.09 10.91 8.45
CA GLN A 186 -5.95 11.97 7.44
C GLN A 186 -5.90 11.42 6.01
N LEU A 187 -5.37 10.20 5.80
CA LEU A 187 -5.42 9.53 4.49
C LEU A 187 -6.85 9.31 3.98
N ARG A 188 -7.84 9.28 4.90
CA ARG A 188 -9.27 9.21 4.57
C ARG A 188 -9.91 10.57 4.28
N GLY A 189 -9.13 11.66 4.31
CA GLY A 189 -9.60 12.99 3.95
C GLY A 189 -9.41 13.27 2.47
N ALA A 190 -9.94 14.41 2.01
CA ALA A 190 -9.71 14.92 0.65
C ALA A 190 -8.32 15.52 0.44
N ASN A 191 -7.55 15.72 1.51
CA ASN A 191 -6.21 16.29 1.45
C ASN A 191 -5.15 15.18 1.39
N GLN A 192 -4.04 15.44 0.72
CA GLN A 192 -2.86 14.58 0.74
C GLN A 192 -2.00 14.93 1.97
N PRO A 193 -2.06 14.17 3.08
CA PRO A 193 -1.30 14.49 4.27
C PRO A 193 0.21 14.27 4.05
N ILE A 194 1.02 15.02 4.78
CA ILE A 194 2.48 14.85 4.82
C ILE A 194 2.87 14.29 6.18
N PHE A 195 3.62 13.19 6.16
CA PHE A 195 4.29 12.61 7.31
C PHE A 195 5.76 13.02 7.30
N TYR A 196 6.20 13.64 8.40
CA TYR A 196 7.59 14.08 8.53
C TYR A 196 8.43 12.92 9.05
N TRP A 197 9.38 12.45 8.27
CA TRP A 197 10.15 11.26 8.59
C TRP A 197 11.66 11.57 8.61
N PRO A 198 12.43 10.99 9.56
CA PRO A 198 13.86 11.25 9.71
C PRO A 198 14.66 10.96 8.42
N ALA A 199 15.45 11.94 8.01
CA ALA A 199 16.12 12.01 6.73
C ALA A 199 17.06 10.83 6.43
N SER A 200 16.60 9.86 5.62
CA SER A 200 17.38 9.01 4.68
C SER A 200 16.42 8.11 3.87
N PHE A 201 15.73 8.66 2.85
CA PHE A 201 14.88 7.88 1.92
C PHE A 201 15.59 7.50 0.61
N ILE A 202 16.81 8.00 0.41
CA ILE A 202 17.67 7.75 -0.76
C ILE A 202 18.75 6.75 -0.35
#